data_AF-A0A847HN45-F1
#
_entry.id   AF-A0A847HN45-F1
#
_cell.length_a   1.000
_cell.length_b   1.000
_cell.length_c   1.000
_cell.angle_alpha   90.00
_cell.angle_beta   90.00
_cell.angle_gamma   90.00
#
_symmetry.space_group_name_H-M   'P 1'
#
loop_
_entity.id
_entity.type
_entity.pdbx_description
1 polymer ?
#
loop_
_entity_poly.entity_id
_entity_poly.type
_entity_poly.pdbx_seq_one_letter_code
_entity_poly.pdbx_strand_id
1 'polypeptide(L)'
;MKQSELKVSHGKRGFTLVEIMIVITIISVLMMLVSFSYVGIRDRIRKTSCLENMRVIYKAATLCQTERSVDGNNLTVKMLYEEGYMRRRPTCPSGGKYWIQGEKDKLRISCNETTDGSDHGFYE
;
A
#
# COMPACT_ATOMS: atom_id res chain seq x y z
N MET A 1 11.94 -68.12 -35.75
CA MET A 1 12.61 -66.93 -36.29
C MET A 1 13.09 -66.08 -35.12
N LYS A 2 14.38 -65.77 -35.08
CA LYS A 2 15.05 -64.91 -34.09
C LYS A 2 14.52 -63.48 -34.20
N GLN A 3 14.30 -62.82 -33.07
CA GLN A 3 14.39 -61.36 -32.99
C GLN A 3 15.27 -60.99 -31.81
N SER A 4 16.27 -60.17 -32.13
CA SER A 4 17.37 -59.74 -31.29
C SER A 4 16.99 -58.49 -30.50
N GLU A 5 17.10 -58.56 -29.18
CA GLU A 5 16.87 -57.48 -28.24
C GLU A 5 17.96 -56.38 -28.34
N LEU A 6 17.56 -55.16 -28.71
CA LEU A 6 18.42 -53.97 -28.70
C LEU A 6 18.56 -53.45 -27.25
N LYS A 7 19.75 -53.63 -26.66
CA LYS A 7 20.04 -53.28 -25.27
C LYS A 7 20.49 -51.81 -25.15
N VAL A 8 19.57 -50.90 -24.84
CA VAL A 8 19.90 -49.49 -24.53
C VAL A 8 20.33 -49.37 -23.06
N SER A 9 21.62 -49.17 -22.82
CA SER A 9 22.18 -48.92 -21.48
C SER A 9 21.85 -47.51 -21.00
N HIS A 10 20.78 -47.38 -20.21
CA HIS A 10 20.49 -46.16 -19.46
C HIS A 10 21.32 -46.14 -18.17
N GLY A 11 22.43 -45.41 -18.18
CA GLY A 11 23.19 -45.08 -16.98
C GLY A 11 22.35 -44.23 -16.02
N LYS A 12 21.58 -44.88 -15.15
CA LYS A 12 20.78 -44.22 -14.12
C LYS A 12 21.71 -43.72 -13.01
N ARG A 13 22.27 -42.52 -13.19
CA ARG A 13 22.86 -41.74 -12.10
C ARG A 13 21.72 -41.13 -11.29
N GLY A 14 21.31 -41.81 -10.24
CA GLY A 14 20.34 -41.30 -9.26
C GLY A 14 21.00 -40.34 -8.28
N PHE A 15 20.30 -39.26 -7.95
CA PHE A 15 20.62 -38.39 -6.83
C PHE A 15 20.72 -39.21 -5.53
N THR A 16 21.72 -38.93 -4.69
CA THR A 16 21.85 -39.61 -3.41
C THR A 16 20.78 -39.10 -2.43
N LEU A 17 20.30 -39.95 -1.52
CA LEU A 17 19.34 -39.52 -0.47
C LEU A 17 19.89 -38.34 0.36
N VAL A 18 21.20 -38.34 0.58
CA VAL A 18 21.92 -37.28 1.31
C VAL A 18 21.83 -35.94 0.59
N GLU A 19 21.90 -35.94 -0.75
CA GLU A 19 21.81 -34.73 -1.56
C GLU A 19 20.44 -34.06 -1.41
N ILE A 20 19.36 -34.85 -1.40
CA ILE A 20 18.01 -34.32 -1.16
C ILE A 20 17.87 -33.83 0.29
N MET A 21 18.45 -34.51 1.28
CA MET A 21 18.39 -34.07 2.69
C MET A 21 19.03 -32.71 2.92
N ILE A 22 20.19 -32.46 2.31
CA ILE A 22 20.90 -31.16 2.42
C ILE A 22 20.10 -30.07 1.72
N VAL A 23 19.51 -30.37 0.56
CA VAL A 23 18.71 -29.39 -0.19
C VAL A 23 17.47 -28.96 0.60
N ILE A 24 16.70 -29.89 1.18
CA ILE A 24 15.49 -29.53 1.94
C ILE A 24 15.83 -28.78 3.24
N THR A 25 16.98 -29.04 3.86
CA THR A 25 17.43 -28.32 5.06
C THR A 25 17.83 -26.88 4.74
N ILE A 26 18.49 -26.64 3.61
CA ILE A 26 18.82 -25.27 3.19
C ILE A 26 17.54 -24.51 2.82
N ILE A 27 16.61 -25.14 2.07
CA ILE A 27 15.34 -24.49 1.67
C ILE A 27 14.49 -24.12 2.90
N SER A 28 14.41 -24.99 3.92
CA SER A 28 13.62 -24.71 5.12
C SER A 28 14.14 -23.52 5.92
N VAL A 29 15.47 -23.41 6.07
CA VAL A 29 16.11 -22.27 6.75
C VAL A 29 15.85 -20.97 5.98
N LEU A 30 15.96 -20.99 4.65
CA LEU A 30 15.69 -19.81 3.82
C LEU A 30 14.22 -19.36 3.92
N MET A 31 13.26 -20.29 3.89
CA MET A 31 11.83 -19.96 4.01
C MET A 31 11.46 -19.37 5.37
N MET A 32 12.11 -19.83 6.44
CA MET A 32 11.89 -19.28 7.78
C MET A 32 12.27 -17.79 7.85
N LEU A 33 13.40 -17.40 7.25
CA LEU A 33 13.85 -16.00 7.23
C LEU A 33 12.94 -15.10 6.39
N VAL A 34 12.45 -15.59 5.25
CA VAL A 34 11.56 -14.84 4.36
C VAL A 34 10.25 -14.45 5.06
N SER A 35 9.73 -15.30 5.93
CA SER A 35 8.42 -15.10 6.57
C SER A 35 8.37 -13.90 7.53
N PHE A 36 9.47 -13.57 8.22
CA PHE A 36 9.48 -12.54 9.25
C PHE A 36 9.46 -11.09 8.73
N SER A 37 9.72 -10.84 7.45
CA SER A 37 9.96 -9.47 6.96
C SER A 37 8.68 -8.65 6.63
N TYR A 38 7.51 -9.28 6.51
CA TYR A 38 6.38 -8.65 5.81
C TYR A 38 5.35 -7.88 6.67
N VAL A 39 5.44 -7.93 7.99
CA VAL A 39 4.31 -7.50 8.85
C VAL A 39 4.23 -5.97 9.02
N GLY A 40 5.36 -5.23 9.05
CA GLY A 40 5.37 -3.80 9.38
C GLY A 40 5.31 -2.81 8.21
N ILE A 41 5.61 -3.26 6.99
CA ILE A 41 5.78 -2.36 5.83
C ILE A 41 4.42 -1.80 5.36
N ARG A 42 3.35 -2.60 5.47
CA ARG A 42 2.01 -2.21 5.00
C ARG A 42 1.44 -1.02 5.78
N ASP A 43 1.61 -0.99 7.09
CA ASP A 43 1.14 0.13 7.93
C ASP A 43 1.84 1.45 7.55
N ARG A 44 3.17 1.40 7.38
CA ARG A 44 3.95 2.57 6.95
C ARG A 44 3.50 3.08 5.58
N ILE A 45 3.31 2.18 4.61
CA ILE A 45 2.81 2.54 3.28
C ILE A 45 1.43 3.21 3.38
N ARG A 46 0.50 2.63 4.15
CA ARG A 46 -0.85 3.18 4.35
C ARG A 46 -0.79 4.59 4.94
N LYS A 47 0.00 4.80 6.00
CA LYS A 47 0.18 6.11 6.63
C LYS A 47 0.79 7.14 5.69
N THR A 48 1.87 6.79 4.99
CA THR A 48 2.52 7.68 4.01
C THR A 48 1.58 8.04 2.86
N SER A 49 0.86 7.08 2.29
CA SER A 49 -0.13 7.35 1.24
C SER A 49 -1.28 8.23 1.74
N CYS A 50 -1.71 8.04 2.99
CA CYS A 50 -2.73 8.87 3.60
C CYS A 50 -2.26 10.32 3.78
N LEU A 51 -1.02 10.52 4.24
CA LEU A 51 -0.41 11.83 4.42
C LEU A 51 -0.29 12.58 3.08
N GLU A 52 0.14 11.91 2.02
CA GLU A 52 0.22 12.54 0.69
C GLU A 52 -1.16 12.92 0.14
N ASN A 53 -2.18 12.09 0.37
CA ASN A 53 -3.56 12.46 0.05
C ASN A 53 -3.99 13.72 0.80
N MET A 54 -3.70 13.83 2.11
CA MET A 54 -4.02 15.03 2.90
C MET A 54 -3.32 16.27 2.38
N ARG A 55 -2.04 16.15 1.98
CA ARG A 55 -1.27 17.24 1.36
C ARG A 55 -1.90 17.70 0.04
N VAL A 56 -2.37 16.78 -0.80
CA VAL A 56 -3.05 17.13 -2.06
C VAL A 56 -4.37 17.86 -1.77
N ILE A 57 -5.14 17.38 -0.80
CA ILE A 57 -6.39 18.05 -0.36
C ILE A 57 -6.08 19.45 0.16
N TYR A 58 -5.05 19.61 0.98
CA TYR A 58 -4.64 20.91 1.51
C TYR A 58 -4.34 21.89 0.38
N LYS A 59 -3.50 21.50 -0.58
CA LYS A 59 -3.19 22.37 -1.73
C LYS A 59 -4.42 22.75 -2.55
N ALA A 60 -5.32 21.81 -2.80
CA ALA A 60 -6.57 22.08 -3.50
C ALA A 60 -7.47 23.03 -2.70
N ALA A 61 -7.56 22.83 -1.38
CA ALA A 61 -8.32 23.67 -0.48
C ALA A 61 -7.78 25.10 -0.42
N THR A 62 -6.47 25.27 -0.27
CA THR A 62 -5.80 26.58 -0.29
C THR A 62 -6.06 27.31 -1.61
N LEU A 63 -5.91 26.61 -2.75
CA LEU A 63 -6.17 27.21 -4.06
C LEU A 63 -7.63 27.68 -4.19
N CYS A 64 -8.59 26.86 -3.76
CA CYS A 64 -10.00 27.23 -3.75
C CYS A 64 -10.28 28.46 -2.86
N GLN A 65 -9.64 28.55 -1.68
CA GLN A 65 -9.76 29.72 -0.82
C GLN A 65 -9.16 30.99 -1.46
N THR A 66 -8.02 30.86 -2.14
CA THR A 66 -7.39 31.99 -2.83
C THR A 66 -8.27 32.53 -3.96
N GLU A 67 -8.90 31.65 -4.74
CA GLU A 67 -9.71 32.05 -5.89
C GLU A 67 -11.10 32.57 -5.50
N ARG A 68 -11.77 31.92 -4.54
CA ARG A 68 -13.19 32.17 -4.25
C ARG A 68 -13.47 32.81 -2.89
N SER A 69 -12.41 33.05 -2.10
CA SER A 69 -12.50 33.64 -0.75
C SER A 69 -13.55 32.95 0.15
N VAL A 70 -13.66 31.63 0.03
CA VAL A 70 -14.57 30.81 0.84
C VAL A 70 -13.90 30.48 2.17
N ASP A 71 -14.65 30.55 3.27
CA ASP A 71 -14.16 30.12 4.58
C ASP A 71 -13.91 28.60 4.61
N GLY A 72 -12.81 28.20 5.25
CA GLY A 72 -12.42 26.78 5.32
C GLY A 72 -13.46 25.87 5.99
N ASN A 73 -14.36 26.42 6.81
CA ASN A 73 -15.46 25.68 7.44
C ASN A 73 -16.56 25.24 6.46
N ASN A 74 -16.67 25.86 5.28
CA ASN A 74 -17.62 25.44 4.24
C ASN A 74 -16.94 24.57 3.15
N LEU A 75 -15.62 24.38 3.24
CA LEU A 75 -14.91 23.55 2.29
C LEU A 75 -15.13 22.06 2.60
N THR A 76 -15.67 21.35 1.62
CA THR A 76 -15.78 19.89 1.66
C THR A 76 -14.96 19.28 0.54
N VAL A 77 -14.37 18.10 0.79
CA VAL A 77 -13.62 17.35 -0.25
C VAL A 77 -14.47 17.07 -1.50
N LYS A 78 -15.78 16.92 -1.33
CA LYS A 78 -16.75 16.78 -2.42
C LYS A 78 -16.78 18.04 -3.30
N MET A 79 -16.90 19.23 -2.70
CA MET A 79 -16.90 20.50 -3.41
C MET A 79 -15.59 20.70 -4.19
N LEU A 80 -14.44 20.40 -3.58
CA LEU A 80 -13.13 20.50 -4.26
C LEU A 80 -13.02 19.59 -5.49
N TYR A 81 -13.71 18.45 -5.47
CA TYR A 81 -13.76 17.55 -6.62
C TYR A 81 -14.75 18.06 -7.69
N GLU A 82 -15.94 18.50 -7.29
CA GLU A 82 -16.97 19.00 -8.22
C GLU A 82 -16.55 20.29 -8.92
N GLU A 83 -15.84 21.17 -8.23
CA GLU A 83 -15.29 22.42 -8.76
C GLU A 83 -13.99 22.21 -9.58
N GLY A 84 -13.48 20.97 -9.66
CA GLY A 84 -12.34 20.63 -10.52
C GLY A 84 -10.96 20.92 -9.94
N TYR A 85 -10.84 21.32 -8.67
CA TYR A 85 -9.55 21.51 -8.00
C TYR A 85 -8.77 20.20 -7.79
N MET A 86 -9.46 19.05 -7.87
CA MET A 86 -8.85 17.72 -7.80
C MET A 86 -9.27 16.83 -8.96
N ARG A 87 -8.28 16.19 -9.62
CA ARG A 87 -8.53 15.27 -10.74
C ARG A 87 -9.23 13.98 -10.32
N ARG A 88 -8.98 13.50 -9.10
CA ARG A 88 -9.56 12.28 -8.54
C ARG A 88 -9.84 12.51 -7.07
N ARG A 89 -10.90 11.90 -6.57
CA ARG A 89 -11.22 11.92 -5.15
C ARG A 89 -10.25 10.99 -4.39
N PRO A 90 -9.44 11.51 -3.46
CA PRO A 90 -8.53 10.67 -2.68
C PRO A 90 -9.34 9.77 -1.73
N THR A 91 -8.93 8.51 -1.66
CA THR A 91 -9.47 7.52 -0.71
C THR A 91 -8.35 7.10 0.23
N CYS A 92 -8.64 7.08 1.54
CA CYS A 92 -7.69 6.57 2.51
C CYS A 92 -7.48 5.06 2.30
N PRO A 93 -6.23 4.57 2.24
CA PRO A 93 -5.95 3.14 2.09
C PRO A 93 -6.37 2.30 3.31
N SER A 94 -6.62 2.96 4.45
CA SER A 94 -7.21 2.37 5.67
C SER A 94 -8.71 2.65 5.78
N GLY A 95 -9.39 3.08 4.70
CA GLY A 95 -10.83 3.29 4.68
C GLY A 95 -11.35 4.56 5.40
N GLY A 96 -10.47 5.39 5.94
CA GLY A 96 -10.82 6.64 6.61
C GLY A 96 -11.41 7.71 5.69
N LYS A 97 -12.09 8.69 6.31
CA LYS A 97 -12.65 9.87 5.64
C LYS A 97 -11.84 11.12 5.98
N TYR A 98 -11.74 11.99 4.99
CA TYR A 98 -11.03 13.26 5.11
C TYR A 98 -11.99 14.39 5.49
N TRP A 99 -11.53 15.20 6.45
CA TRP A 99 -12.25 16.35 6.98
C TRP A 99 -11.36 17.58 6.86
N ILE A 100 -11.94 18.69 6.41
CA ILE A 100 -11.26 19.98 6.30
C ILE A 100 -11.83 20.86 7.40
N GLN A 101 -10.96 21.47 8.19
CA GLN A 101 -11.31 22.38 9.28
C GLN A 101 -10.40 23.60 9.20
N GLY A 102 -10.88 24.75 9.68
CA GLY A 102 -10.05 25.95 9.82
C GLY A 102 -10.57 27.13 9.01
N GLU A 103 -9.94 28.29 9.23
CA GLU A 103 -10.30 29.55 8.60
C GLU A 103 -9.40 29.83 7.38
N LYS A 104 -9.54 31.01 6.78
CA LYS A 104 -8.68 31.50 5.70
C LYS A 104 -7.22 31.43 6.15
N ASP A 105 -6.36 30.81 5.34
CA ASP A 105 -4.90 30.66 5.56
C ASP A 105 -4.46 29.67 6.66
N LYS A 106 -5.38 29.14 7.49
CA LYS A 106 -5.09 28.14 8.55
C LYS A 106 -5.93 26.89 8.38
N LEU A 107 -5.69 26.16 7.30
CA LEU A 107 -6.39 24.92 6.99
C LEU A 107 -5.78 23.74 7.72
N ARG A 108 -6.63 22.86 8.24
CA ARG A 108 -6.25 21.59 8.86
C ARG A 108 -7.05 20.46 8.25
N ILE A 109 -6.35 19.49 7.66
CA ILE A 109 -6.94 18.33 7.00
C ILE A 109 -6.71 17.14 7.94
N SER A 110 -7.79 16.54 8.43
CA SER A 110 -7.72 15.36 9.30
C SER A 110 -8.23 14.13 8.56
N CYS A 111 -7.69 12.96 8.87
CA CYS A 111 -8.20 11.68 8.40
C CYS A 111 -8.71 10.87 9.60
N ASN A 112 -10.05 10.77 9.72
CA ASN A 112 -10.71 10.07 10.82
C ASN A 112 -11.46 8.82 10.32
N GLU A 113 -11.97 8.01 11.24
CA GLU A 113 -12.80 6.83 10.95
C GLU A 113 -12.09 5.74 10.10
N THR A 114 -10.82 5.46 10.38
CA THR A 114 -10.10 4.38 9.70
C THR A 114 -10.65 3.01 10.13
N THR A 115 -10.79 2.08 9.19
CA THR A 115 -11.29 0.72 9.45
C THR A 115 -10.29 -0.13 10.25
N ASP A 116 -9.03 0.27 10.24
CA ASP A 116 -7.91 -0.39 10.94
C ASP A 116 -7.75 0.13 12.38
N GLY A 117 -8.53 1.14 12.80
CA GLY A 117 -8.38 1.81 14.10
C GLY A 117 -7.11 2.67 14.22
N SER A 118 -6.36 2.82 13.12
CA SER A 118 -5.13 3.58 13.06
C SER A 118 -5.42 5.08 12.97
N ASP A 119 -4.92 5.87 13.93
CA ASP A 119 -4.95 7.33 13.81
C ASP A 119 -3.90 7.78 12.79
N HIS A 120 -4.36 8.49 11.76
CA HIS A 120 -3.51 9.04 10.71
C HIS A 120 -3.22 10.52 10.94
N GLY A 121 -3.76 11.10 12.02
CA GLY A 121 -3.50 12.47 12.45
C GLY A 121 -4.09 13.53 11.53
N PHE A 122 -3.38 14.65 11.45
CA PHE A 122 -3.77 15.81 10.68
C PHE A 122 -2.58 16.43 9.94
N TYR A 123 -2.88 17.18 8.89
CA TYR A 123 -1.96 17.97 8.09
C TYR A 123 -2.38 19.45 8.16
N GLU A 124 -1.44 20.34 8.43
CA GLU A 124 -1.61 21.80 8.56
C GLU A 124 -0.71 22.58 7.60
#